data_AF-A0A1S6QJW0-F1
#
_entry.id   AF-A0A1S6QJW0-F1
#
_cell.length_a   1.000
_cell.length_b   1.000
_cell.length_c   1.000
_cell.angle_alpha   90.00
_cell.angle_beta   90.00
_cell.angle_gamma   90.00
#
_symmetry.space_group_name_H-M   'P 1'
#
loop_
_entity.id
_entity.type
_entity.pdbx_description
1 polymer ?
#
loop_
_entity_poly.entity_id
_entity_poly.type
_entity_poly.pdbx_seq_one_letter_code
_entity_poly.pdbx_strand_id
1 'polypeptide(L)'
;MKFIHAADVHLDSPFSGLLQKGNLPNTLATAITKSTFSSFKKIVNDAIEESVDFVILAGDLFDRNDRSIAADAFINDQFNQLKDHQIPVYLIFGNHDFFNFDNDHLDYPENVHVFKNDVSTETLTLNDGKTVVLSGFSFKTQWIHDSYADKFPAKSGTDWAIGIMHGSADSVDSPEANYAPFSISQLENKNYDYWALGHIHKRQSLNADKTINYAGNTQGRSINEAGDKGYLLVSEQNGKLIPEFKKTAVIDWKLVTMPVDELKPAELVDRVLAKLADLNLPTTTLVRLVLQSTKPSSVIGDAVKEGDLLEQLQTSNSRVYADINAYIVSVKYQVTETKITSPVDQEFFEQAADSVLKETQVEKYQSLFNDYQFISEDLKTAESQSEIVQMSRQVINEKVNIEQEDR
;
A
#
# COMPACT_ATOMS: atom_id res chain seq x y z
N MET A 1 -17.12 13.15 -20.76
CA MET A 1 -17.13 12.25 -19.60
C MET A 1 -16.00 12.58 -18.63
N LYS A 2 -16.26 12.54 -17.32
CA LYS A 2 -15.28 12.64 -16.22
C LYS A 2 -15.71 11.69 -15.09
N PHE A 3 -14.80 10.89 -14.54
CA PHE A 3 -15.09 9.97 -13.43
C PHE A 3 -13.90 9.81 -12.48
N ILE A 4 -14.17 9.30 -11.28
CA ILE A 4 -13.13 8.90 -10.33
C ILE A 4 -12.90 7.40 -10.44
N HIS A 5 -11.63 6.99 -10.47
CA HIS A 5 -11.20 5.61 -10.24
C HIS A 5 -10.38 5.55 -8.96
N ALA A 6 -10.94 4.92 -7.93
CA ALA A 6 -10.26 4.57 -6.69
C ALA A 6 -10.33 3.07 -6.43
N ALA A 7 -9.39 2.54 -5.65
CA ALA A 7 -9.32 1.15 -5.24
C ALA A 7 -8.61 1.08 -3.88
N ASP A 8 -8.63 -0.10 -3.24
CA ASP A 8 -7.78 -0.40 -2.09
C ASP A 8 -7.90 0.68 -0.99
N VAL A 9 -9.15 1.01 -0.65
CA VAL A 9 -9.46 2.04 0.36
C VAL A 9 -9.14 1.50 1.75
N HIS A 10 -9.43 0.21 1.99
CA HIS A 10 -9.16 -0.48 3.24
C HIS A 10 -9.68 0.30 4.46
N LEU A 11 -10.97 0.67 4.42
CA LEU A 11 -11.63 1.35 5.53
C LEU A 11 -11.45 0.56 6.82
N ASP A 12 -11.23 1.31 7.90
CA ASP A 12 -11.05 0.79 9.25
C ASP A 12 -9.85 -0.17 9.43
N SER A 13 -8.85 -0.09 8.54
CA SER A 13 -7.61 -0.84 8.70
C SER A 13 -6.91 -0.48 10.02
N PRO A 14 -6.71 -1.45 10.92
CA PRO A 14 -6.05 -1.18 12.19
C PRO A 14 -4.54 -1.04 11.91
N PHE A 15 -3.99 0.16 12.15
CA PHE A 15 -2.55 0.40 12.22
C PHE A 15 -1.94 -0.26 13.48
N SER A 16 -2.23 -1.54 13.69
CA SER A 16 -2.10 -2.29 14.94
C SER A 16 -0.65 -2.34 15.43
N GLY A 17 0.30 -2.62 14.54
CA GLY A 17 1.72 -2.65 14.88
C GLY A 17 2.29 -1.30 15.35
N LEU A 18 1.66 -0.18 14.95
CA LEU A 18 2.08 1.16 15.35
C LEU A 18 1.35 1.64 16.61
N LEU A 19 0.04 1.41 16.69
CA LEU A 19 -0.80 1.85 17.81
C LEU A 19 -0.54 1.04 19.10
N GLN A 20 -0.07 -0.21 19.00
CA GLN A 20 0.24 -1.05 20.17
C GLN A 20 1.59 -0.72 20.83
N LYS A 21 2.51 -0.05 20.13
CA LYS A 21 3.88 0.25 20.64
C LYS A 21 3.96 1.44 21.60
N GLY A 22 2.82 2.01 22.03
CA GLY A 22 2.71 2.78 23.27
C GLY A 22 3.20 4.23 23.31
N ASN A 23 3.89 4.75 22.29
CA ASN A 23 4.54 6.07 22.37
C ASN A 23 4.05 7.10 21.33
N LEU A 24 2.82 6.98 20.82
CA LEU A 24 2.26 7.99 19.90
C LEU A 24 1.54 9.12 20.66
N PRO A 25 1.74 10.39 20.29
CA PRO A 25 0.87 11.46 20.75
C PRO A 25 -0.60 11.14 20.41
N ASN A 26 -1.52 11.35 21.36
CA ASN A 26 -2.94 11.00 21.20
C ASN A 26 -3.59 11.61 19.94
N THR A 27 -3.20 12.83 19.59
CA THR A 27 -3.66 13.52 18.38
C THR A 27 -3.19 12.81 17.11
N LEU A 28 -1.93 12.38 17.08
CA LEU A 28 -1.37 11.62 15.96
C LEU A 28 -1.99 10.23 15.86
N ALA A 29 -2.14 9.52 16.99
CA ALA A 29 -2.81 8.23 17.03
C ALA A 29 -4.24 8.33 16.46
N THR A 30 -4.99 9.35 16.87
CA THR A 30 -6.35 9.61 16.35
C THR A 30 -6.34 9.91 14.85
N ALA A 31 -5.38 10.72 14.37
CA ALA A 31 -5.25 11.03 12.96
C ALA A 31 -4.94 9.77 12.12
N ILE A 32 -4.06 8.90 12.62
CA ILE A 32 -3.73 7.61 12.01
C ILE A 32 -4.96 6.71 11.93
N THR A 33 -5.68 6.52 13.04
CA THR A 33 -6.89 5.69 13.04
C THR A 33 -7.96 6.21 12.07
N LYS A 34 -8.06 7.53 11.88
CA LYS A 34 -9.04 8.15 10.98
C LYS A 34 -8.53 8.40 9.56
N SER A 35 -7.31 7.99 9.21
CA SER A 35 -6.68 8.43 7.96
C SER A 35 -7.37 7.85 6.72
N THR A 36 -7.79 6.58 6.76
CA THR A 36 -8.50 5.93 5.64
C THR A 36 -9.87 6.57 5.42
N PHE A 37 -10.61 6.83 6.50
CA PHE A 37 -11.87 7.58 6.49
C PHE A 37 -11.69 9.00 5.91
N SER A 38 -10.66 9.72 6.34
CA SER A 38 -10.41 11.09 5.89
C SER A 38 -10.02 11.15 4.42
N SER A 39 -9.20 10.18 3.97
CA SER A 39 -8.84 10.01 2.57
C SER A 39 -10.08 9.74 1.70
N PHE A 40 -10.94 8.79 2.10
CA PHE A 40 -12.15 8.49 1.34
C PHE A 40 -13.16 9.66 1.32
N LYS A 41 -13.32 10.35 2.45
CA LYS A 41 -14.14 11.57 2.50
C LYS A 41 -13.63 12.63 1.53
N LYS A 42 -12.32 12.79 1.40
CA LYS A 42 -11.73 13.69 0.41
C LYS A 42 -12.07 13.26 -1.02
N ILE A 43 -12.04 11.96 -1.34
CA ILE A 43 -12.46 11.45 -2.66
C ILE A 43 -13.91 11.85 -2.96
N VAL A 44 -14.81 11.68 -2.00
CA VAL A 44 -16.24 12.03 -2.14
C VAL A 44 -16.43 13.53 -2.37
N ASN A 45 -15.78 14.36 -1.57
CA ASN A 45 -15.80 15.81 -1.75
C ASN A 45 -15.26 16.22 -3.13
N ASP A 46 -14.12 15.67 -3.51
CA ASP A 46 -13.51 15.96 -4.80
C ASP A 46 -14.42 15.50 -5.96
N ALA A 47 -15.14 14.38 -5.83
CA ALA A 47 -16.11 13.91 -6.83
C ALA A 47 -17.23 14.93 -7.06
N ILE A 48 -17.74 15.50 -5.96
CA ILE A 48 -18.80 16.51 -5.97
C ILE A 48 -18.27 17.82 -6.55
N GLU A 49 -17.11 18.29 -6.07
CA GLU A 49 -16.47 19.53 -6.52
C GLU A 49 -16.11 19.49 -8.02
N GLU A 50 -15.60 18.35 -8.49
CA GLU A 50 -15.24 18.13 -9.89
C GLU A 50 -16.45 17.85 -10.80
N SER A 51 -17.64 17.69 -10.20
CA SER A 51 -18.90 17.33 -10.87
C SER A 51 -18.72 16.12 -11.77
N VAL A 52 -18.19 15.02 -11.22
CA VAL A 52 -17.94 13.81 -11.98
C VAL A 52 -19.25 13.10 -12.37
N ASP A 53 -19.24 12.42 -13.51
CA ASP A 53 -20.39 11.66 -14.00
C ASP A 53 -20.66 10.40 -13.18
N PHE A 54 -19.61 9.81 -12.58
CA PHE A 54 -19.69 8.63 -11.70
C PHE A 54 -18.38 8.39 -10.93
N VAL A 55 -18.42 7.49 -9.95
CA VAL A 55 -17.25 6.99 -9.20
C VAL A 55 -17.12 5.49 -9.40
N ILE A 56 -15.90 5.00 -9.61
CA ILE A 56 -15.53 3.58 -9.61
C ILE A 56 -14.73 3.26 -8.35
N LEU A 57 -15.15 2.20 -7.65
CA LEU A 57 -14.44 1.58 -6.53
C LEU A 57 -14.04 0.15 -6.91
N ALA A 58 -12.77 -0.03 -7.30
CA ALA A 58 -12.26 -1.27 -7.88
C ALA A 58 -11.79 -2.31 -6.83
N GLY A 59 -12.59 -2.55 -5.80
CA GLY A 59 -12.33 -3.57 -4.77
C GLY A 59 -11.56 -3.07 -3.55
N ASP A 60 -11.54 -3.91 -2.51
CA ASP A 60 -10.95 -3.66 -1.20
C ASP A 60 -11.37 -2.31 -0.60
N LEU A 61 -12.69 -2.11 -0.53
CA LEU A 61 -13.29 -0.98 0.18
C LEU A 61 -13.05 -1.09 1.69
N PHE A 62 -13.10 -2.30 2.23
CA PHE A 62 -12.83 -2.61 3.63
C PHE A 62 -11.57 -3.46 3.79
N ASP A 63 -10.84 -3.26 4.90
CA ASP A 63 -9.62 -4.01 5.22
C ASP A 63 -9.88 -5.49 5.54
N ARG A 64 -11.09 -5.80 6.00
CA ARG A 64 -11.49 -7.14 6.41
C ARG A 64 -12.94 -7.40 6.05
N ASN A 65 -13.28 -8.67 5.97
CA ASN A 65 -14.65 -9.08 5.71
C ASN A 65 -15.56 -8.80 6.93
N ASP A 66 -15.01 -8.78 8.15
CA ASP A 66 -15.71 -8.33 9.35
C ASP A 66 -15.72 -6.80 9.45
N ARG A 67 -16.74 -6.18 8.87
CA ARG A 67 -16.93 -4.73 8.85
C ARG A 67 -17.35 -4.22 10.23
N SER A 68 -16.76 -3.11 10.67
CA SER A 68 -17.26 -2.44 11.87
C SER A 68 -18.52 -1.64 11.55
N ILE A 69 -19.43 -1.55 12.52
CA ILE A 69 -20.66 -0.73 12.42
C ILE A 69 -20.30 0.72 12.07
N ALA A 70 -19.17 1.22 12.57
CA ALA A 70 -18.69 2.56 12.27
C ALA A 70 -18.27 2.72 10.80
N ALA A 71 -17.59 1.72 10.23
CA ALA A 71 -17.20 1.72 8.83
C ALA A 71 -18.42 1.66 7.90
N ASP A 72 -19.40 0.80 8.20
CA ASP A 72 -20.64 0.69 7.43
C ASP A 72 -21.50 1.96 7.51
N ALA A 73 -21.62 2.58 8.69
CA ALA A 73 -22.34 3.85 8.83
C ALA A 73 -21.65 4.97 8.05
N PHE A 74 -20.32 5.05 8.12
CA PHE A 74 -19.54 6.05 7.41
C PHE A 74 -19.66 5.92 5.89
N ILE A 75 -19.53 4.71 5.34
CA ILE A 75 -19.60 4.52 3.88
C ILE A 75 -20.99 4.85 3.36
N ASN A 76 -22.05 4.47 4.09
CA ASN A 76 -23.42 4.81 3.72
C ASN A 76 -23.67 6.31 3.73
N ASP A 77 -23.13 7.04 4.71
CA ASP A 77 -23.18 8.51 4.71
C ASP A 77 -22.49 9.09 3.48
N GLN A 78 -21.31 8.58 3.10
CA GLN A 78 -20.59 9.05 1.92
C GLN A 78 -21.33 8.73 0.61
N PHE A 79 -21.92 7.54 0.49
CA PHE A 79 -22.72 7.17 -0.68
C PHE A 79 -24.00 8.00 -0.78
N ASN A 80 -24.65 8.33 0.34
CA ASN A 80 -25.79 9.25 0.34
C ASN A 80 -25.39 10.68 -0.06
N GLN A 81 -24.21 11.18 0.34
CA GLN A 81 -23.72 12.46 -0.16
C GLN A 81 -23.55 12.45 -1.69
N LEU A 82 -22.97 11.39 -2.26
CA LEU A 82 -22.88 11.24 -3.73
C LEU A 82 -24.26 11.14 -4.37
N LYS A 83 -25.21 10.44 -3.72
CA LYS A 83 -26.60 10.30 -4.17
C LYS A 83 -27.31 11.65 -4.26
N ASP A 84 -27.18 12.49 -3.24
CA ASP A 84 -27.79 13.83 -3.17
C ASP A 84 -27.31 14.72 -4.32
N HIS A 85 -26.11 14.44 -4.84
CA HIS A 85 -25.51 15.09 -6.01
C HIS A 85 -25.69 14.31 -7.33
N GLN A 86 -26.51 13.25 -7.33
CA GLN A 86 -26.83 12.41 -8.49
C GLN A 86 -25.60 11.74 -9.13
N ILE A 87 -24.58 11.42 -8.32
CA ILE A 87 -23.37 10.73 -8.75
C ILE A 87 -23.50 9.23 -8.45
N PRO A 88 -23.64 8.36 -9.46
CA PRO A 88 -23.65 6.91 -9.25
C PRO A 88 -22.26 6.37 -8.91
N VAL A 89 -22.24 5.29 -8.14
CA VAL A 89 -21.04 4.58 -7.70
C VAL A 89 -21.07 3.17 -8.27
N TYR A 90 -20.03 2.78 -8.98
CA TYR A 90 -19.83 1.43 -9.49
C TYR A 90 -18.78 0.71 -8.64
N LEU A 91 -19.21 -0.33 -7.93
CA LEU A 91 -18.42 -1.01 -6.90
C LEU A 91 -18.24 -2.49 -7.24
N ILE A 92 -17.01 -2.97 -7.08
CA ILE A 92 -16.71 -4.40 -6.96
C ILE A 92 -16.08 -4.68 -5.59
N PHE A 93 -16.16 -5.91 -5.10
CA PHE A 93 -15.43 -6.38 -3.92
C PHE A 93 -14.16 -7.15 -4.31
N GLY A 94 -13.11 -6.94 -3.55
CA GLY A 94 -11.79 -7.55 -3.71
C GLY A 94 -11.57 -8.72 -2.75
N ASN A 95 -10.32 -9.09 -2.54
CA ASN A 95 -9.97 -10.24 -1.71
C ASN A 95 -10.13 -10.00 -0.20
N HIS A 96 -10.12 -8.74 0.26
CA HIS A 96 -10.30 -8.44 1.69
C HIS A 96 -11.77 -8.39 2.11
N ASP A 97 -12.64 -7.94 1.22
CA ASP A 97 -14.06 -7.69 1.47
C ASP A 97 -15.00 -8.54 0.58
N PHE A 98 -14.49 -9.69 0.14
CA PHE A 98 -15.21 -10.67 -0.69
C PHE A 98 -16.60 -10.98 -0.14
N PHE A 99 -17.57 -11.12 -1.04
CA PHE A 99 -18.98 -11.25 -0.68
C PHE A 99 -19.67 -12.31 -1.52
N ASN A 100 -20.41 -13.21 -0.86
CA ASN A 100 -21.23 -14.21 -1.52
C ASN A 100 -22.68 -13.73 -1.62
N PHE A 101 -23.10 -13.39 -2.84
CA PHE A 101 -24.43 -12.82 -3.12
C PHE A 101 -25.57 -13.84 -3.18
N ASP A 102 -25.31 -15.13 -2.93
CA ASP A 102 -26.33 -16.19 -3.05
C ASP A 102 -27.44 -16.08 -1.98
N ASN A 103 -27.17 -15.46 -0.81
CA ASN A 103 -28.09 -15.46 0.34
C ASN A 103 -28.14 -14.14 1.12
N ASP A 104 -27.52 -13.06 0.63
CA ASP A 104 -27.36 -11.83 1.40
C ASP A 104 -27.55 -10.58 0.53
N HIS A 105 -28.02 -9.51 1.16
CA HIS A 105 -28.33 -8.24 0.52
C HIS A 105 -27.55 -7.12 1.20
N LEU A 106 -26.85 -6.34 0.37
CA LEU A 106 -26.18 -5.13 0.81
C LEU A 106 -27.22 -4.01 0.92
N ASP A 107 -27.24 -3.33 2.06
CA ASP A 107 -28.10 -2.17 2.29
C ASP A 107 -27.34 -0.89 1.92
N TYR A 108 -27.03 -0.74 0.63
CA TYR A 108 -26.46 0.49 0.08
C TYR A 108 -27.54 1.35 -0.59
N PRO A 109 -27.34 2.68 -0.69
CA PRO A 109 -28.29 3.55 -1.36
C PRO A 109 -28.40 3.22 -2.86
N GLU A 110 -29.53 3.59 -3.47
CA GLU A 110 -29.89 3.22 -4.86
C GLU A 110 -28.91 3.70 -5.95
N ASN A 111 -28.04 4.66 -5.65
CA ASN A 111 -26.99 5.12 -6.58
C ASN A 111 -25.75 4.21 -6.57
N VAL A 112 -25.72 3.15 -5.75
CA VAL A 112 -24.59 2.23 -5.65
C VAL A 112 -24.90 0.95 -6.43
N HIS A 113 -24.16 0.77 -7.52
CA HIS A 113 -24.23 -0.33 -8.45
C HIS A 113 -23.13 -1.34 -8.14
N VAL A 114 -23.51 -2.43 -7.47
CA VAL A 114 -22.57 -3.48 -7.05
C VAL A 114 -22.57 -4.63 -8.06
N PHE A 115 -21.43 -4.88 -8.70
CA PHE A 115 -21.29 -6.06 -9.56
C PHE A 115 -21.22 -7.33 -8.71
N LYS A 116 -21.94 -8.37 -9.12
CA LYS A 116 -22.00 -9.66 -8.41
C LYS A 116 -20.78 -10.54 -8.73
N ASN A 117 -20.83 -11.82 -8.36
CA ASN A 117 -19.69 -12.72 -8.53
C ASN A 117 -19.39 -13.13 -9.98
N ASP A 118 -20.36 -13.06 -10.88
CA ASP A 118 -20.15 -13.27 -12.32
C ASP A 118 -19.92 -11.93 -13.04
N VAL A 119 -19.11 -11.98 -14.12
CA VAL A 119 -18.91 -10.81 -14.98
C VAL A 119 -20.25 -10.38 -15.56
N SER A 120 -20.64 -9.16 -15.23
CA SER A 120 -21.86 -8.52 -15.70
C SER A 120 -21.55 -7.14 -16.25
N THR A 121 -22.48 -6.57 -17.01
CA THR A 121 -22.30 -5.26 -17.66
C THR A 121 -23.49 -4.38 -17.37
N GLU A 122 -23.22 -3.16 -16.93
CA GLU A 122 -24.21 -2.10 -16.79
C GLU A 122 -23.97 -1.02 -17.85
N THR A 123 -25.02 -0.31 -18.22
CA THR A 123 -24.96 0.78 -19.19
C THR A 123 -25.41 2.07 -18.55
N LEU A 124 -24.55 3.08 -18.58
CA LEU A 124 -24.83 4.45 -18.18
C LEU A 124 -25.02 5.31 -19.42
N THR A 125 -26.05 6.15 -19.44
CA THR A 125 -26.20 7.21 -20.44
C THR A 125 -25.84 8.54 -19.78
N LEU A 126 -24.83 9.22 -20.34
CA LEU A 126 -24.37 10.51 -19.85
C LEU A 126 -25.34 11.63 -20.24
N ASN A 127 -25.17 12.79 -19.61
CA ASN A 127 -25.97 13.98 -19.90
C ASN A 127 -25.86 14.47 -21.37
N ASP A 128 -24.74 14.18 -22.04
CA ASP A 128 -24.54 14.49 -23.47
C ASP A 128 -25.10 13.41 -24.42
N GLY A 129 -25.76 12.37 -23.87
CA GLY A 129 -26.36 11.27 -24.62
C GLY A 129 -25.41 10.14 -24.99
N LYS A 130 -24.11 10.26 -24.70
CA LYS A 130 -23.15 9.18 -24.91
C LYS A 130 -23.42 8.01 -23.96
N THR A 131 -23.11 6.81 -24.43
CA THR A 131 -23.25 5.56 -23.70
C THR A 131 -21.91 5.07 -23.17
N VAL A 132 -21.92 4.63 -21.91
CA VAL A 132 -20.77 4.05 -21.22
C VAL A 132 -21.19 2.68 -20.73
N VAL A 133 -20.50 1.63 -21.18
CA VAL A 133 -20.66 0.30 -20.60
C VAL A 133 -19.60 0.07 -19.55
N LEU A 134 -20.03 -0.38 -18.36
CA LEU A 134 -19.15 -0.75 -17.27
C LEU A 134 -19.31 -2.24 -17.02
N SER A 135 -18.22 -2.99 -17.13
CA SER A 135 -18.21 -4.42 -16.89
C SER A 135 -17.35 -4.74 -15.68
N GLY A 136 -17.79 -5.64 -14.81
CA GLY A 136 -17.04 -6.00 -13.61
C GLY A 136 -17.59 -7.25 -12.91
N PHE A 137 -16.86 -7.69 -11.90
CA PHE A 137 -17.26 -8.79 -11.00
C PHE A 137 -16.62 -8.60 -9.62
N SER A 138 -17.26 -9.16 -8.59
CA SER A 138 -16.81 -9.16 -7.20
C SER A 138 -16.29 -10.53 -6.77
N PHE A 139 -15.30 -10.55 -5.90
CA PHE A 139 -14.76 -11.80 -5.34
C PHE A 139 -15.82 -12.52 -4.50
N LYS A 140 -16.02 -13.82 -4.75
CA LYS A 140 -16.89 -14.70 -3.94
C LYS A 140 -16.16 -15.26 -2.71
N THR A 141 -14.85 -15.42 -2.84
CA THR A 141 -13.93 -15.97 -1.85
C THR A 141 -12.67 -15.12 -1.83
N GLN A 142 -11.92 -15.18 -0.72
CA GLN A 142 -10.65 -14.46 -0.57
C GLN A 142 -9.66 -14.73 -1.71
N TRP A 143 -9.67 -15.93 -2.29
CA TRP A 143 -8.78 -16.31 -3.39
C TRP A 143 -9.59 -16.72 -4.63
N ILE A 144 -9.12 -16.28 -5.79
CA ILE A 144 -9.59 -16.67 -7.12
C ILE A 144 -8.37 -17.01 -7.96
N HIS A 145 -8.22 -18.28 -8.31
CA HIS A 145 -7.07 -18.76 -9.10
C HIS A 145 -7.36 -18.74 -10.60
N ASP A 146 -8.64 -18.70 -10.97
CA ASP A 146 -9.06 -18.67 -12.36
C ASP A 146 -8.94 -17.26 -12.95
N SER A 147 -8.55 -17.18 -14.22
CA SER A 147 -8.62 -15.92 -14.94
C SER A 147 -10.07 -15.55 -15.28
N TYR A 148 -10.45 -14.32 -14.96
CA TYR A 148 -11.77 -13.76 -15.31
C TYR A 148 -11.71 -12.87 -16.54
N ALA A 149 -10.52 -12.46 -16.99
CA ALA A 149 -10.35 -11.54 -18.11
C ALA A 149 -11.09 -12.00 -19.38
N ASP A 150 -11.07 -13.30 -19.67
CA ASP A 150 -11.75 -13.85 -20.85
C ASP A 150 -13.28 -13.80 -20.77
N LYS A 151 -13.85 -13.75 -19.56
CA LYS A 151 -15.30 -13.65 -19.33
C LYS A 151 -15.86 -12.26 -19.60
N PHE A 152 -15.01 -11.22 -19.66
CA PHE A 152 -15.45 -9.88 -20.04
C PHE A 152 -15.87 -9.84 -21.53
N PRO A 153 -16.99 -9.17 -21.88
CA PRO A 153 -17.40 -9.02 -23.26
C PRO A 153 -16.43 -8.10 -24.01
N ALA A 154 -16.27 -8.28 -25.32
CA ALA A 154 -15.56 -7.29 -26.15
C ALA A 154 -16.40 -6.02 -26.30
N LYS A 155 -15.76 -4.85 -26.44
CA LYS A 155 -16.45 -3.58 -26.73
C LYS A 155 -17.29 -3.71 -28.01
N SER A 156 -18.57 -3.38 -27.93
CA SER A 156 -19.49 -3.42 -29.07
C SER A 156 -20.61 -2.40 -28.92
N GLY A 157 -20.83 -1.55 -29.95
CA GLY A 157 -22.01 -0.69 -30.04
C GLY A 157 -22.17 0.39 -28.96
N THR A 158 -21.08 0.86 -28.36
CA THR A 158 -21.05 1.86 -27.27
C THR A 158 -19.99 2.93 -27.55
N ASP A 159 -20.17 4.14 -27.01
CA ASP A 159 -19.16 5.20 -27.11
C ASP A 159 -17.93 4.85 -26.26
N TRP A 160 -18.16 4.43 -25.01
CA TRP A 160 -17.12 4.07 -24.06
C TRP A 160 -17.35 2.68 -23.44
N ALA A 161 -16.28 1.93 -23.23
CA ALA A 161 -16.26 0.67 -22.48
C ALA A 161 -15.18 0.71 -21.41
N ILE A 162 -15.58 0.44 -20.17
CA ILE A 162 -14.74 0.44 -18.99
C ILE A 162 -14.83 -0.92 -18.31
N GLY A 163 -13.67 -1.54 -18.07
CA GLY A 163 -13.56 -2.77 -17.30
C GLY A 163 -13.13 -2.47 -15.88
N ILE A 164 -13.79 -3.08 -14.90
CA ILE A 164 -13.49 -2.92 -13.47
C ILE A 164 -13.08 -4.29 -12.94
N MET A 165 -11.86 -4.41 -12.44
CA MET A 165 -11.30 -5.69 -12.02
C MET A 165 -10.37 -5.52 -10.84
N HIS A 166 -10.51 -6.39 -9.85
CA HIS A 166 -9.58 -6.50 -8.73
C HIS A 166 -8.73 -7.75 -8.96
N GLY A 167 -7.42 -7.61 -9.15
CA GLY A 167 -6.57 -8.77 -9.41
C GLY A 167 -5.14 -8.41 -9.81
N SER A 168 -4.33 -9.42 -10.11
CA SER A 168 -2.90 -9.26 -10.39
C SER A 168 -2.53 -9.53 -11.85
N ALA A 169 -1.57 -8.76 -12.36
CA ALA A 169 -1.05 -8.86 -13.72
C ALA A 169 0.10 -9.88 -13.76
N ASP A 170 -0.18 -11.14 -13.49
CA ASP A 170 0.82 -12.21 -13.46
C ASP A 170 0.26 -13.51 -14.06
N SER A 171 1.15 -14.29 -14.69
CA SER A 171 0.84 -15.65 -15.15
C SER A 171 0.43 -16.54 -13.98
N VAL A 172 -0.44 -17.50 -14.24
CA VAL A 172 -1.01 -18.49 -13.29
C VAL A 172 0.03 -19.20 -12.39
N ASP A 173 1.32 -19.10 -12.72
CA ASP A 173 2.44 -19.74 -12.03
C ASP A 173 3.21 -18.83 -11.03
N SER A 174 2.78 -17.59 -10.76
CA SER A 174 3.39 -16.72 -9.73
C SER A 174 2.76 -16.92 -8.34
N PRO A 175 3.48 -16.65 -7.23
CA PRO A 175 2.89 -16.68 -5.88
C PRO A 175 1.69 -15.71 -5.70
N GLU A 176 1.56 -14.72 -6.58
CA GLU A 176 0.46 -13.74 -6.63
C GLU A 176 -0.72 -14.21 -7.52
N ALA A 177 -0.66 -15.40 -8.11
CA ALA A 177 -1.69 -15.98 -8.99
C ALA A 177 -3.01 -16.39 -8.28
N ASN A 178 -3.17 -15.99 -7.03
CA ASN A 178 -4.36 -16.32 -6.22
C ASN A 178 -5.44 -15.24 -6.27
N TYR A 179 -5.24 -14.17 -7.05
CA TYR A 179 -6.09 -12.99 -7.07
C TYR A 179 -6.55 -12.64 -8.50
N ALA A 180 -7.42 -13.49 -9.05
CA ALA A 180 -8.00 -13.37 -10.39
C ALA A 180 -6.96 -12.99 -11.45
N PRO A 181 -5.94 -13.85 -11.71
CA PRO A 181 -4.81 -13.50 -12.55
C PRO A 181 -5.23 -13.17 -13.99
N PHE A 182 -4.53 -12.23 -14.61
CA PHE A 182 -4.74 -11.87 -16.02
C PHE A 182 -3.43 -11.50 -16.73
N SER A 183 -3.41 -11.66 -18.05
CA SER A 183 -2.39 -11.06 -18.90
C SER A 183 -2.84 -9.71 -19.44
N ILE A 184 -1.88 -8.81 -19.65
CA ILE A 184 -2.13 -7.50 -20.29
C ILE A 184 -2.79 -7.69 -21.66
N SER A 185 -2.36 -8.70 -22.44
CA SER A 185 -2.91 -8.98 -23.76
C SER A 185 -4.38 -9.43 -23.73
N GLN A 186 -4.82 -10.16 -22.70
CA GLN A 186 -6.23 -10.51 -22.53
C GLN A 186 -7.10 -9.25 -22.39
N LEU A 187 -6.64 -8.27 -21.61
CA LEU A 187 -7.35 -7.01 -21.40
C LEU A 187 -7.34 -6.13 -22.66
N GLU A 188 -6.21 -6.05 -23.36
CA GLU A 188 -6.09 -5.30 -24.63
C GLU A 188 -7.00 -5.86 -25.72
N ASN A 189 -7.11 -7.20 -25.81
CA ASN A 189 -7.96 -7.86 -26.80
C ASN A 189 -9.47 -7.57 -26.64
N LYS A 190 -9.91 -7.05 -25.49
CA LYS A 190 -11.32 -6.63 -25.29
C LYS A 190 -11.65 -5.29 -25.95
N ASN A 191 -10.64 -4.53 -26.37
CA ASN A 191 -10.77 -3.20 -26.98
C ASN A 191 -11.54 -2.20 -26.08
N TYR A 192 -11.33 -2.29 -24.77
CA TYR A 192 -11.90 -1.34 -23.81
C TYR A 192 -11.09 -0.04 -23.82
N ASP A 193 -11.76 1.08 -23.57
CA ASP A 193 -11.12 2.39 -23.55
C ASP A 193 -10.38 2.64 -22.23
N TYR A 194 -10.78 1.94 -21.16
CA TYR A 194 -10.13 2.00 -19.86
C TYR A 194 -10.37 0.73 -19.04
N TRP A 195 -9.36 0.33 -18.27
CA TRP A 195 -9.42 -0.71 -17.24
C TRP A 195 -9.07 -0.08 -15.90
N ALA A 196 -10.06 -0.06 -15.01
CA ALA A 196 -9.97 0.36 -13.63
C ALA A 196 -9.60 -0.84 -12.75
N LEU A 197 -8.32 -0.96 -12.41
CA LEU A 197 -7.80 -2.07 -11.62
C LEU A 197 -7.60 -1.69 -10.14
N GLY A 198 -7.90 -2.62 -9.24
CA GLY A 198 -7.49 -2.62 -7.83
C GLY A 198 -6.65 -3.85 -7.49
N HIS A 199 -6.23 -3.99 -6.22
CA HIS A 199 -5.38 -5.04 -5.61
C HIS A 199 -3.94 -4.55 -5.36
N ILE A 200 -3.32 -3.94 -6.37
CA ILE A 200 -1.95 -3.46 -6.24
C ILE A 200 -1.94 -2.04 -5.66
N HIS A 201 -1.49 -1.89 -4.41
CA HIS A 201 -1.45 -0.60 -3.70
C HIS A 201 -0.50 0.46 -4.31
N LYS A 202 0.37 0.06 -5.24
CA LYS A 202 1.21 0.98 -5.99
C LYS A 202 0.48 1.44 -7.25
N ARG A 203 0.13 2.73 -7.30
CA ARG A 203 -0.39 3.38 -8.50
C ARG A 203 0.55 3.17 -9.68
N GLN A 204 0.04 2.61 -10.77
CA GLN A 204 0.80 2.38 -11.99
C GLN A 204 -0.12 2.16 -13.19
N SER A 205 0.42 2.40 -14.38
CA SER A 205 -0.21 1.98 -15.62
C SER A 205 0.55 0.80 -16.21
N LEU A 206 -0.18 -0.17 -16.74
CA LEU A 206 0.38 -1.41 -17.28
C LEU A 206 0.67 -1.36 -18.78
N ASN A 207 0.22 -0.32 -19.49
CA ASN A 207 0.45 -0.17 -20.91
C ASN A 207 0.80 1.26 -21.31
N ALA A 208 1.47 1.41 -22.46
CA ALA A 208 1.97 2.71 -22.93
C ALA A 208 0.85 3.74 -23.17
N ASP A 209 -0.32 3.27 -23.60
CA ASP A 209 -1.50 4.10 -23.88
C ASP A 209 -2.25 4.54 -22.61
N LYS A 210 -1.84 4.06 -21.44
CA LYS A 210 -2.45 4.36 -20.14
C LYS A 210 -3.94 4.04 -20.06
N THR A 211 -4.38 3.01 -20.77
CA THR A 211 -5.75 2.51 -20.69
C THR A 211 -5.90 1.48 -19.58
N ILE A 212 -4.83 0.82 -19.15
CA ILE A 212 -4.86 -0.18 -18.06
C ILE A 212 -4.14 0.38 -16.84
N ASN A 213 -4.86 0.58 -15.74
CA ASN A 213 -4.33 1.31 -14.58
C ASN A 213 -4.73 0.67 -13.26
N TYR A 214 -3.75 0.51 -12.36
CA TYR A 214 -4.01 0.39 -10.92
C TYR A 214 -4.08 1.80 -10.32
N ALA A 215 -5.18 2.12 -9.62
CA ALA A 215 -5.28 3.38 -8.88
C ALA A 215 -4.28 3.43 -7.71
N GLY A 216 -3.95 2.26 -7.13
CA GLY A 216 -3.26 2.16 -5.86
C GLY A 216 -4.17 2.45 -4.68
N ASN A 217 -3.63 2.32 -3.47
CA ASN A 217 -4.38 2.65 -2.27
C ASN A 217 -4.49 4.17 -2.05
N THR A 218 -5.56 4.56 -1.38
CA THR A 218 -5.88 5.99 -1.17
C THR A 218 -5.11 6.59 0.01
N GLN A 219 -4.75 5.77 0.99
CA GLN A 219 -4.00 6.12 2.18
C GLN A 219 -2.98 5.03 2.51
N GLY A 220 -1.70 5.41 2.62
CA GLY A 220 -0.64 4.48 3.01
C GLY A 220 -0.84 3.97 4.44
N ARG A 221 -0.75 2.65 4.61
CA ARG A 221 -0.97 1.93 5.87
C ARG A 221 0.32 1.45 6.51
N SER A 222 1.40 1.38 5.74
CA SER A 222 2.72 0.99 6.22
C SER A 222 3.82 1.75 5.49
N ILE A 223 5.04 1.67 6.02
CA ILE A 223 6.24 2.28 5.43
C ILE A 223 6.56 1.79 4.02
N ASN A 224 6.11 0.59 3.64
CA ASN A 224 6.27 0.05 2.28
C ASN A 224 5.35 0.74 1.27
N GLU A 225 4.38 1.49 1.77
CA GLU A 225 3.44 2.26 0.99
C GLU A 225 3.80 3.74 1.01
N ALA A 226 5.10 4.04 1.05
CA ALA A 226 5.62 5.39 0.88
C ALA A 226 5.32 5.98 -0.50
N GLY A 227 5.36 7.31 -0.58
CA GLY A 227 5.00 8.09 -1.76
C GLY A 227 3.54 8.54 -1.75
N ASP A 228 3.16 9.32 -2.76
CA ASP A 228 1.82 9.91 -2.81
C ASP A 228 0.74 8.86 -3.05
N LYS A 229 -0.31 8.90 -2.22
CA LYS A 229 -1.47 8.01 -2.25
C LYS A 229 -2.76 8.79 -2.51
N GLY A 230 -3.70 8.17 -3.22
CA GLY A 230 -4.89 8.86 -3.69
C GLY A 230 -5.69 8.09 -4.73
N TYR A 231 -6.26 8.81 -5.70
CA TYR A 231 -7.09 8.24 -6.75
C TYR A 231 -6.72 8.79 -8.13
N LEU A 232 -7.35 8.25 -9.18
CA LEU A 232 -7.24 8.75 -10.55
C LEU A 232 -8.52 9.48 -10.95
N LEU A 233 -8.43 10.78 -11.22
CA LEU A 233 -9.47 11.53 -11.91
C LEU A 233 -9.31 11.30 -13.41
N VAL A 234 -10.27 10.62 -14.03
CA VAL A 234 -10.21 10.27 -15.45
C VAL A 234 -11.13 11.20 -16.23
N SER A 235 -10.58 11.86 -17.24
CA SER A 235 -11.34 12.78 -18.10
C SER A 235 -11.23 12.40 -19.57
N GLU A 236 -12.33 12.53 -20.30
CA GLU A 236 -12.35 12.43 -21.75
C GLU A 236 -11.63 13.62 -22.37
N GLN A 237 -10.58 13.36 -23.15
CA GLN A 237 -9.85 14.36 -23.91
C GLN A 237 -9.49 13.80 -25.29
N ASN A 238 -9.89 14.49 -26.36
CA ASN A 238 -9.59 14.11 -27.75
C ASN A 238 -9.93 12.65 -28.09
N GLY A 239 -11.09 12.15 -27.61
CA GLY A 239 -11.50 10.77 -27.85
C GLY A 239 -10.68 9.72 -27.10
N LYS A 240 -10.01 10.09 -25.99
CA LYS A 240 -9.34 9.17 -25.06
C LYS A 240 -9.71 9.46 -23.61
N LEU A 241 -9.60 8.45 -22.76
CA LEU A 241 -9.76 8.57 -21.31
C LEU A 241 -8.39 8.78 -20.66
N ILE A 242 -8.16 9.96 -20.11
CA ILE A 242 -6.86 10.37 -19.58
C ILE A 242 -6.91 10.37 -18.05
N PRO A 243 -6.15 9.50 -17.37
CA PRO A 243 -6.07 9.50 -15.91
C PRO A 243 -5.11 10.59 -15.40
N GLU A 244 -5.57 11.39 -14.46
CA GLU A 244 -4.78 12.34 -13.68
C GLU A 244 -4.79 11.93 -12.20
N PHE A 245 -3.61 11.85 -11.57
CA PHE A 245 -3.53 11.50 -10.16
C PHE A 245 -3.92 12.68 -9.25
N LYS A 246 -4.74 12.40 -8.24
CA LYS A 246 -5.11 13.35 -7.18
C LYS A 246 -4.79 12.75 -5.82
N LYS A 247 -3.98 13.45 -5.02
CA LYS A 247 -3.55 13.01 -3.69
C LYS A 247 -4.68 13.17 -2.67
N THR A 248 -4.91 12.14 -1.84
CA THR A 248 -5.90 12.19 -0.76
C THR A 248 -5.37 11.75 0.60
N ALA A 249 -4.20 11.11 0.64
CA ALA A 249 -3.57 10.74 1.91
C ALA A 249 -3.36 11.97 2.80
N VAL A 250 -3.82 11.82 4.05
CA VAL A 250 -3.67 12.80 5.12
C VAL A 250 -2.44 12.53 5.97
N ILE A 251 -1.86 11.33 5.84
CA ILE A 251 -0.61 10.93 6.47
C ILE A 251 0.28 10.28 5.42
N ASP A 252 1.51 10.76 5.30
CA ASP A 252 2.51 10.20 4.40
C ASP A 252 3.47 9.27 5.15
N TRP A 253 4.14 8.39 4.40
CA TRP A 253 5.24 7.57 4.89
C TRP A 253 6.54 7.96 4.19
N LYS A 254 7.64 8.05 4.94
CA LYS A 254 8.95 8.40 4.38
C LYS A 254 10.09 7.61 5.02
N LEU A 255 10.96 7.09 4.17
CA LEU A 255 12.27 6.60 4.58
C LEU A 255 13.23 7.78 4.62
N VAL A 256 13.87 8.02 5.77
CA VAL A 256 14.88 9.07 5.94
C VAL A 256 16.19 8.40 6.30
N THR A 257 17.19 8.60 5.45
CA THR A 257 18.52 8.02 5.65
C THR A 257 19.50 9.10 6.12
N MET A 258 20.31 8.77 7.13
CA MET A 258 21.27 9.68 7.73
C MET A 258 22.60 8.98 8.05
N PRO A 259 23.74 9.48 7.55
CA PRO A 259 25.05 8.97 7.95
C PRO A 259 25.37 9.38 9.41
N VAL A 260 25.98 8.47 10.18
CA VAL A 260 26.25 8.69 11.61
C VAL A 260 27.73 8.57 12.01
N ASP A 261 28.64 8.26 11.09
CA ASP A 261 30.06 7.99 11.40
C ASP A 261 30.79 9.15 12.09
N GLU A 262 30.41 10.39 11.77
CA GLU A 262 31.03 11.61 12.33
C GLU A 262 30.24 12.18 13.52
N LEU A 263 29.15 11.53 13.92
CA LEU A 263 28.28 12.03 14.97
C LEU A 263 28.66 11.43 16.32
N LYS A 264 28.78 12.29 17.33
CA LYS A 264 28.84 11.82 18.71
C LYS A 264 27.45 11.34 19.12
N PRO A 265 27.33 10.28 19.94
CA PRO A 265 26.03 9.80 20.43
C PRO A 265 25.17 10.91 21.06
N ALA A 266 25.78 11.82 21.81
CA ALA A 266 25.09 12.95 22.45
C ALA A 266 24.50 13.97 21.46
N GLU A 267 25.00 14.03 20.22
CA GLU A 267 24.54 14.96 19.18
C GLU A 267 23.47 14.32 18.27
N LEU A 268 23.27 13.00 18.37
CA LEU A 268 22.48 12.24 17.40
C LEU A 268 21.02 12.71 17.35
N VAL A 269 20.37 12.86 18.51
CA VAL A 269 18.96 13.26 18.58
C VAL A 269 18.75 14.63 17.96
N ASP A 270 19.53 15.64 18.35
CA ASP A 270 19.42 17.00 17.81
C ASP A 270 19.67 17.04 16.31
N ARG A 271 20.66 16.28 15.82
CA ARG A 271 20.98 16.23 14.39
C ARG A 271 19.91 15.52 13.58
N VAL A 272 19.27 14.48 14.12
CA VAL A 272 18.10 13.83 13.50
C VAL A 272 16.93 14.81 13.42
N LEU A 273 16.60 15.51 14.51
CA LEU A 273 15.49 16.47 14.52
C LEU A 273 15.71 17.64 13.57
N ALA A 274 16.93 18.19 13.53
CA ALA A 274 17.29 19.23 12.56
C ALA A 274 17.16 18.72 11.12
N LYS A 275 17.63 17.49 10.85
CA LYS A 275 17.50 16.87 9.53
C LYS A 275 16.03 16.69 9.11
N LEU A 276 15.15 16.33 10.04
CA LEU A 276 13.72 16.21 9.76
C LEU A 276 13.05 17.57 9.53
N ALA A 277 13.42 18.59 10.31
CA ALA A 277 12.94 19.95 10.12
C ALA A 277 13.30 20.50 8.74
N ASP A 278 14.53 20.25 8.27
CA ASP A 278 15.02 20.68 6.95
C ASP A 278 14.23 20.06 5.77
N LEU A 279 13.49 18.96 6.00
CA LEU A 279 12.66 18.34 4.96
C LEU A 279 11.44 19.18 4.57
N ASN A 280 11.02 20.13 5.41
CA ASN A 280 9.88 21.02 5.18
C ASN A 280 8.64 20.27 4.64
N LEU A 281 8.22 19.24 5.38
CA LEU A 281 7.17 18.32 4.93
C LEU A 281 5.80 19.01 4.92
N PRO A 282 5.03 18.93 3.81
CA PRO A 282 3.76 19.64 3.68
C PRO A 282 2.60 18.95 4.42
N THR A 283 2.75 17.66 4.69
CA THR A 283 1.74 16.80 5.32
C THR A 283 2.41 16.03 6.45
N THR A 284 1.67 15.77 7.52
CA THR A 284 2.14 14.90 8.62
C THR A 284 2.68 13.59 8.04
N THR A 285 3.95 13.29 8.35
CA THR A 285 4.68 12.17 7.76
C THR A 285 5.22 11.27 8.86
N LEU A 286 4.95 9.98 8.74
CA LEU A 286 5.54 8.93 9.57
C LEU A 286 6.88 8.50 8.97
N VAL A 287 7.93 8.52 9.79
CA VAL A 287 9.31 8.36 9.36
C VAL A 287 9.90 7.06 9.87
N ARG A 288 10.41 6.23 8.95
CA ARG A 288 11.43 5.21 9.27
C ARG A 288 12.80 5.85 9.06
N LEU A 289 13.52 6.02 10.15
CA LEU A 289 14.88 6.55 10.14
C LEU A 289 15.86 5.39 9.89
N VAL A 290 16.79 5.57 8.95
CA VAL A 290 17.87 4.63 8.68
C VAL A 290 19.19 5.32 8.97
N LEU A 291 19.84 4.91 10.05
CA LEU A 291 21.16 5.38 10.44
C LEU A 291 22.20 4.55 9.71
N GLN A 292 22.95 5.19 8.82
CA GLN A 292 23.99 4.54 8.03
C GLN A 292 25.36 4.79 8.63
N SER A 293 26.13 3.71 8.77
CA SER A 293 27.53 3.77 9.19
C SER A 293 28.42 3.02 8.21
N THR A 294 29.63 3.51 8.00
CA THR A 294 30.72 2.77 7.36
C THR A 294 31.52 1.95 8.37
N LYS A 295 31.37 2.24 9.67
CA LYS A 295 32.03 1.51 10.76
C LYS A 295 31.00 1.06 11.79
N PRO A 296 31.06 -0.19 12.28
CA PRO A 296 30.20 -0.63 13.37
C PRO A 296 30.37 0.27 14.59
N SER A 297 29.25 0.70 15.17
CA SER A 297 29.18 1.38 16.46
C SER A 297 28.33 0.53 17.40
N SER A 298 28.96 -0.13 18.38
CA SER A 298 28.23 -0.89 19.40
C SER A 298 27.24 0.01 20.14
N VAL A 299 27.65 1.24 20.49
CA VAL A 299 26.78 2.20 21.19
C VAL A 299 25.49 2.51 20.42
N ILE A 300 25.58 2.83 19.12
CA ILE A 300 24.39 3.17 18.32
C ILE A 300 23.62 1.91 17.95
N GLY A 301 24.32 0.83 17.57
CA GLY A 301 23.71 -0.44 17.20
C GLY A 301 22.93 -1.07 18.34
N ASP A 302 23.52 -1.16 19.54
CA ASP A 302 22.88 -1.69 20.75
C ASP A 302 21.69 -0.83 21.15
N ALA A 303 21.82 0.50 21.16
CA ALA A 303 20.72 1.40 21.49
C ALA A 303 19.53 1.31 20.50
N VAL A 304 19.78 1.02 19.22
CA VAL A 304 18.71 0.73 18.24
C VAL A 304 18.07 -0.63 18.51
N LYS A 305 18.88 -1.65 18.80
CA LYS A 305 18.43 -3.03 19.04
C LYS A 305 17.61 -3.17 20.33
N GLU A 306 18.00 -2.46 21.38
CA GLU A 306 17.33 -2.45 22.68
C GLU A 306 16.08 -1.54 22.68
N GLY A 307 15.98 -0.64 21.70
CA GLY A 307 14.84 0.28 21.54
C GLY A 307 15.04 1.64 22.22
N ASP A 308 16.06 1.78 23.07
CA ASP A 308 16.42 2.99 23.80
C ASP A 308 16.52 4.23 22.89
N LEU A 309 17.17 4.10 21.72
CA LEU A 309 17.34 5.22 20.81
C LEU A 309 16.01 5.69 20.22
N LEU A 310 15.12 4.75 19.87
CA LEU A 310 13.80 5.09 19.34
C LEU A 310 12.98 5.83 20.42
N GLU A 311 13.03 5.37 21.68
CA GLU A 311 12.32 6.02 22.78
C GLU A 311 12.82 7.46 23.02
N GLN A 312 14.14 7.68 23.03
CA GLN A 312 14.72 9.02 23.19
C GLN A 312 14.37 9.95 22.03
N LEU A 313 14.43 9.43 20.80
CA LEU A 313 14.03 10.16 19.59
C LEU A 313 12.56 10.54 19.65
N GLN A 314 11.67 9.60 19.98
CA GLN A 314 10.22 9.86 20.10
C GLN A 314 9.90 10.84 21.23
N THR A 315 10.58 10.73 22.37
CA THR A 315 10.42 11.68 23.48
C THR A 315 10.72 13.11 23.05
N SER A 316 11.82 13.33 22.32
CA SER A 316 12.19 14.66 21.84
C SER A 316 11.34 15.10 20.65
N ASN A 317 11.07 14.20 19.71
CA ASN A 317 10.27 14.45 18.52
C ASN A 317 8.81 14.79 18.85
N SER A 318 8.21 14.17 19.88
CA SER A 318 6.83 14.45 20.33
C SER A 318 6.59 15.92 20.70
N ARG A 319 7.64 16.68 21.02
CA ARG A 319 7.56 18.11 21.37
C ARG A 319 7.53 19.03 20.15
N VAL A 320 8.01 18.55 19.00
CA VAL A 320 8.23 19.37 17.80
C VAL A 320 7.56 18.81 16.54
N TYR A 321 7.06 17.57 16.56
CA TYR A 321 6.57 16.88 15.36
C TYR A 321 5.47 17.64 14.62
N ALA A 322 4.61 18.37 15.34
CA ALA A 322 3.53 19.16 14.76
C ALA A 322 4.06 20.36 13.96
N ASP A 323 5.17 20.96 14.38
CA ASP A 323 5.79 22.10 13.71
C ASP A 323 6.57 21.65 12.45
N ILE A 324 7.15 20.46 12.48
CA ILE A 324 7.99 19.92 11.39
C ILE A 324 7.27 18.88 10.50
N ASN A 325 6.01 18.56 10.82
CA ASN A 325 5.21 17.53 10.15
C ASN A 325 5.89 16.14 10.04
N ALA A 326 6.73 15.77 11.01
CA ALA A 326 7.51 14.53 10.96
C ALA A 326 7.49 13.80 12.30
N TYR A 327 7.03 12.54 12.30
CA TYR A 327 7.04 11.67 13.47
C TYR A 327 7.84 10.39 13.23
N ILE A 328 8.85 10.12 14.04
CA ILE A 328 9.69 8.92 13.94
C ILE A 328 8.93 7.72 14.52
N VAL A 329 8.67 6.73 13.68
CA VAL A 329 7.93 5.51 14.06
C VAL A 329 8.83 4.27 14.15
N SER A 330 10.00 4.31 13.52
CA SER A 330 11.00 3.25 13.61
C SER A 330 12.39 3.78 13.28
N VAL A 331 13.41 3.13 13.83
CA VAL A 331 14.82 3.38 13.53
C VAL A 331 15.47 2.05 13.13
N LYS A 332 16.22 2.05 12.04
CA LYS A 332 17.11 0.95 11.64
C LYS A 332 18.55 1.46 11.65
N TYR A 333 19.49 0.62 12.06
CA TYR A 333 20.92 0.88 11.95
C TYR A 333 21.50 -0.06 10.89
N GLN A 334 22.16 0.51 9.89
CA GLN A 334 22.74 -0.24 8.78
C GLN A 334 24.22 0.08 8.67
N VAL A 335 25.06 -0.94 8.84
CA VAL A 335 26.48 -0.85 8.54
C VAL A 335 26.69 -1.22 7.07
N THR A 336 27.10 -0.24 6.26
CA THR A 336 27.48 -0.46 4.87
C THR A 336 28.96 -0.84 4.88
N GLU A 337 29.26 -2.13 4.71
CA GLU A 337 30.59 -2.74 4.89
C GLU A 337 31.79 -1.85 4.53
N THR A 338 32.76 -1.78 5.46
CA THR A 338 34.17 -1.69 5.09
C THR A 338 34.60 -2.99 4.41
N LYS A 339 35.06 -2.88 3.17
CA LYS A 339 35.66 -3.97 2.39
C LYS A 339 36.53 -4.88 3.26
N ILE A 340 36.29 -6.19 3.17
CA ILE A 340 37.17 -7.23 3.69
C ILE A 340 38.56 -7.01 3.06
N THR A 341 39.59 -6.96 3.89
CA THR A 341 40.98 -6.61 3.50
C THR A 341 41.67 -7.68 2.63
N SER A 342 41.06 -8.86 2.47
CA SER A 342 41.54 -9.97 1.64
C SER A 342 40.48 -10.36 0.60
N PRO A 343 40.76 -10.21 -0.71
CA PRO A 343 39.82 -10.57 -1.78
C PRO A 343 39.42 -12.06 -1.78
N VAL A 344 40.31 -12.93 -1.28
CA VAL A 344 40.08 -14.39 -1.24
C VAL A 344 39.09 -14.74 -0.12
N ASP A 345 39.25 -14.14 1.06
CA ASP A 345 38.35 -14.39 2.20
C ASP A 345 36.97 -13.79 1.93
N GLN A 346 36.90 -12.67 1.22
CA GLN A 346 35.65 -12.08 0.76
C GLN A 346 34.90 -13.01 -0.20
N GLU A 347 35.59 -13.60 -1.16
CA GLU A 347 34.97 -14.51 -2.13
C GLU A 347 34.39 -15.77 -1.46
N PHE A 348 35.14 -16.41 -0.55
CA PHE A 348 34.63 -17.57 0.19
C PHE A 348 33.50 -17.22 1.14
N PHE A 349 33.55 -16.04 1.76
CA PHE A 349 32.49 -15.56 2.64
C PHE A 349 31.21 -15.25 1.87
N GLU A 350 31.30 -14.56 0.72
CA GLU A 350 30.16 -14.28 -0.16
C GLU A 350 29.54 -15.59 -0.68
N GLN A 351 30.36 -16.56 -1.12
CA GLN A 351 29.87 -17.89 -1.53
C GLN A 351 29.14 -18.64 -0.40
N ALA A 352 29.67 -18.58 0.83
CA ALA A 352 29.03 -19.20 1.98
C ALA A 352 27.73 -18.47 2.36
N ALA A 353 27.75 -17.15 2.43
CA ALA A 353 26.59 -16.31 2.71
C ALA A 353 25.49 -16.52 1.67
N ASP A 354 25.82 -16.59 0.39
CA ASP A 354 24.86 -16.85 -0.68
C ASP A 354 24.30 -18.28 -0.66
N SER A 355 25.02 -19.24 -0.06
CA SER A 355 24.52 -20.60 0.15
C SER A 355 23.57 -20.73 1.34
N VAL A 356 23.78 -19.93 2.41
CA VAL A 356 23.07 -20.02 3.70
C VAL A 356 21.93 -19.01 3.82
N LEU A 357 22.11 -17.80 3.29
CA LEU A 357 21.20 -16.67 3.45
C LEU A 357 20.29 -16.53 2.23
N LYS A 358 19.69 -17.65 1.82
CA LYS A 358 18.65 -17.67 0.79
C LYS A 358 17.29 -17.54 1.45
N GLU A 359 16.36 -16.88 0.76
CA GLU A 359 14.95 -16.79 1.15
C GLU A 359 14.35 -18.19 1.43
N THR A 360 14.73 -19.20 0.65
CA THR A 360 14.35 -20.61 0.86
C THR A 360 14.83 -21.23 2.18
N GLN A 361 15.87 -20.67 2.81
CA GLN A 361 16.30 -21.11 4.15
C GLN A 361 15.49 -20.43 5.25
N VAL A 362 14.96 -19.23 5.03
CA VAL A 362 14.05 -18.56 5.98
C VAL A 362 12.78 -19.38 6.12
N GLU A 363 12.26 -19.92 5.02
CA GLU A 363 11.10 -20.83 4.99
C GLU A 363 11.27 -22.07 5.89
N LYS A 364 12.50 -22.60 5.98
CA LYS A 364 12.80 -23.75 6.85
C LYS A 364 12.52 -23.45 8.32
N TYR A 365 12.76 -22.22 8.77
CA TYR A 365 12.58 -21.80 10.16
C TYR A 365 11.19 -21.21 10.42
N GLN A 366 10.42 -20.85 9.40
CA GLN A 366 9.03 -20.39 9.53
C GLN A 366 8.15 -21.40 10.29
N SER A 367 8.40 -22.70 10.07
CA SER A 367 7.65 -23.77 10.73
C SER A 367 7.74 -23.75 12.26
N LEU A 368 8.78 -23.12 12.83
CA LEU A 368 8.96 -22.98 14.29
C LEU A 368 8.00 -21.95 14.91
N PHE A 369 7.35 -21.12 14.09
CA PHE A 369 6.48 -20.03 14.53
C PHE A 369 5.01 -20.23 14.15
N ASN A 370 4.65 -21.43 13.71
CA ASN A 370 3.28 -21.75 13.26
C ASN A 370 2.22 -21.56 14.36
N ASP A 371 2.61 -21.64 15.64
CA ASP A 371 1.72 -21.40 16.78
C ASP A 371 1.33 -19.91 16.93
N TYR A 372 2.02 -19.01 16.22
CA TYR A 372 1.80 -17.56 16.25
C TYR A 372 1.43 -17.05 14.86
N GLN A 373 0.13 -17.05 14.56
CA GLN A 373 -0.39 -16.75 13.22
C GLN A 373 0.13 -15.41 12.65
N PHE A 374 0.18 -14.35 13.47
CA PHE A 374 0.69 -13.04 13.02
C PHE A 374 2.19 -13.04 12.69
N ILE A 375 3.00 -13.85 13.37
CA ILE A 375 4.43 -14.00 13.08
C ILE A 375 4.61 -14.83 11.82
N SER A 376 3.85 -15.92 11.70
CA SER A 376 3.87 -16.78 10.52
C SER A 376 3.46 -16.04 9.24
N GLU A 377 2.48 -15.14 9.32
CA GLU A 377 2.04 -14.30 8.21
C GLU A 377 3.09 -13.23 7.85
N ASP A 378 3.68 -12.57 8.84
CA ASP A 378 4.73 -11.57 8.61
C ASP A 378 5.99 -12.20 7.99
N LEU A 379 6.44 -13.35 8.49
CA LEU A 379 7.62 -14.07 8.00
C LEU A 379 7.49 -14.56 6.54
N LYS A 380 6.27 -14.63 6.00
CA LYS A 380 6.01 -14.98 4.60
C LYS A 380 6.16 -13.80 3.65
N THR A 381 6.18 -12.57 4.16
CA THR A 381 6.35 -11.39 3.32
C THR A 381 7.78 -11.32 2.76
N ALA A 382 7.93 -10.89 1.51
CA ALA A 382 9.24 -10.69 0.89
C ALA A 382 10.09 -9.67 1.67
N GLU A 383 9.47 -8.69 2.35
CA GLU A 383 10.18 -7.75 3.22
C GLU A 383 10.79 -8.46 4.42
N SER A 384 10.01 -9.23 5.19
CA SER A 384 10.53 -9.91 6.38
C SER A 384 11.58 -10.95 6.01
N GLN A 385 11.43 -11.64 4.88
CA GLN A 385 12.48 -12.55 4.39
C GLN A 385 13.77 -11.80 4.02
N SER A 386 13.67 -10.70 3.29
CA SER A 386 14.82 -9.85 2.94
C SER A 386 15.47 -9.23 4.17
N GLU A 387 14.67 -8.78 5.14
CA GLU A 387 15.13 -8.21 6.42
C GLU A 387 15.85 -9.25 7.27
N ILE A 388 15.32 -10.47 7.39
CA ILE A 388 15.99 -11.57 8.09
C ILE A 388 17.33 -11.90 7.45
N VAL A 389 17.39 -11.93 6.12
CA VAL A 389 18.64 -12.14 5.37
C VAL A 389 19.63 -11.01 5.64
N GLN A 390 19.19 -9.74 5.60
CA GLN A 390 20.04 -8.58 5.87
C GLN A 390 20.55 -8.55 7.32
N MET A 391 19.68 -8.76 8.30
CA MET A 391 20.04 -8.82 9.72
C MET A 391 20.99 -10.00 9.99
N SER A 392 20.78 -11.14 9.33
CA SER A 392 21.68 -12.29 9.43
C SER A 392 23.06 -11.96 8.86
N ARG A 393 23.15 -11.27 7.70
CA ARG A 393 24.42 -10.76 7.16
C ARG A 393 25.10 -9.83 8.15
N GLN A 394 24.36 -8.89 8.75
CA GLN A 394 24.90 -7.96 9.74
C GLN A 394 25.46 -8.68 10.97
N VAL A 395 24.72 -9.62 11.57
CA VAL A 395 25.16 -10.39 12.74
C VAL A 395 26.41 -11.22 12.45
N ILE A 396 26.50 -11.82 11.26
CA ILE A 396 27.69 -12.58 10.86
C ILE A 396 28.88 -11.63 10.71
N ASN A 397 28.70 -10.48 10.04
CA ASN A 397 29.76 -9.49 9.87
C ASN A 397 30.26 -8.90 11.20
N GLU A 398 29.36 -8.66 12.16
CA GLU A 398 29.73 -8.25 13.52
C GLU A 398 30.61 -9.29 14.21
N LYS A 399 30.29 -10.59 14.08
CA LYS A 399 31.10 -11.67 14.67
C LYS A 399 32.46 -11.87 13.98
N VAL A 400 32.52 -11.72 12.67
CA VAL A 400 33.77 -11.82 11.90
C VAL A 400 34.74 -10.70 12.26
N ASN A 401 34.23 -9.48 12.49
CA ASN A 401 35.07 -8.35 12.89
C ASN A 401 35.61 -8.49 14.33
N ILE A 402 34.85 -9.08 15.25
CA ILE A 402 35.31 -9.37 16.62
C ILE A 402 36.50 -10.34 16.61
N GLU A 403 36.46 -11.39 15.78
CA GLU A 403 37.58 -12.36 15.66
C GLU A 403 38.85 -11.78 15.02
N GLN A 404 38.75 -10.67 14.28
CA GLN A 404 39.89 -9.99 13.69
C GLN A 404 40.54 -8.96 14.62
N GLU A 405 39.81 -8.38 15.57
CA GLU A 405 40.37 -7.50 16.61
C GLU A 405 41.06 -8.27 17.75
N ASP A 406 40.68 -9.53 17.97
CA ASP A 406 41.30 -10.46 18.95
C ASP A 406 42.55 -11.20 18.41
N ARG A 407 43.00 -10.91 17.18
CA ARG A 407 44.23 -11.42 16.56
C ARG A 407 45.26 -10.32 16.36
#